data_AF-A0A6V7HK73-F1
#
_entry.id   AF-A0A6V7HK73-F1
#
_cell.length_a   1.000
_cell.length_b   1.000
_cell.length_c   1.000
_cell.angle_alpha   90.00
_cell.angle_beta   90.00
_cell.angle_gamma   90.00
#
_symmetry.space_group_name_H-M   'P 1'
#
loop_
_entity.id
_entity.type
_entity.pdbx_description
1 polymer ?
#
loop_
_entity_poly.entity_id
_entity_poly.type
_entity_poly.pdbx_seq_one_letter_code
_entity_poly.pdbx_strand_id
1 'polypeptide(L)'
;IKKIDLTVINVQIHRPDDNSMIERFLDVKNSIFLGDFTLANDALEESGSNNAMIDTNTAINSETSFFKDRIILRKGSRKSFDIGTYKIVRQGLTHLGIPQGWRWGGPASEHCPVWCEIITDNSTTE
;
A
#
# COMPACT_ATOMS: atom_id res chain seq x y z
N ILE A 1 -13.86 -25.35 5.81
CA ILE A 1 -13.58 -23.90 5.85
C ILE A 1 -12.16 -23.72 5.34
N LYS A 2 -11.94 -23.00 4.23
CA LYS A 2 -10.58 -22.63 3.82
C LYS A 2 -10.06 -21.61 4.84
N LYS A 3 -8.94 -21.91 5.48
CA LYS A 3 -8.29 -21.01 6.44
C LYS A 3 -7.10 -20.37 5.75
N ILE A 4 -7.01 -19.04 5.81
CA ILE A 4 -5.84 -18.29 5.35
C ILE A 4 -5.13 -17.76 6.58
N ASP A 5 -3.86 -18.11 6.72
CA ASP A 5 -2.97 -17.51 7.69
C ASP A 5 -2.15 -16.45 6.94
N LEU A 6 -2.48 -15.18 7.17
CA LEU A 6 -1.92 -14.01 6.52
C LEU A 6 -1.39 -13.05 7.59
N THR A 7 -0.15 -12.59 7.43
CA THR A 7 0.45 -11.56 8.28
C THR A 7 0.38 -10.22 7.57
N VAL A 8 -0.15 -9.21 8.26
CA VAL A 8 -0.27 -7.85 7.74
C VAL A 8 0.70 -6.95 8.49
N ILE A 9 1.56 -6.25 7.77
CA ILE A 9 2.61 -5.39 8.32
C ILE A 9 2.37 -3.96 7.83
N ASN A 10 2.07 -3.06 8.76
CA ASN A 10 2.00 -1.62 8.48
C ASN A 10 3.42 -1.03 8.50
N VAL A 11 3.77 -0.29 7.47
CA VAL A 11 5.11 0.26 7.23
C VAL A 11 5.01 1.77 7.04
N GLN A 12 5.89 2.50 7.71
CA GLN A 12 6.11 3.91 7.45
C GLN A 12 7.62 4.16 7.44
N ILE A 13 8.13 4.63 6.30
CA ILE A 13 9.56 4.93 6.15
C ILE A 13 9.78 6.39 6.52
N HIS A 14 10.52 6.62 7.61
CA HIS A 14 10.84 7.98 8.04
C HIS A 14 12.20 8.44 7.50
N ARG A 15 13.11 7.50 7.23
CA ARG A 15 14.45 7.77 6.70
C ARG A 15 14.85 6.70 5.68
N PRO A 16 15.67 7.04 4.68
CA PRO A 16 16.19 6.05 3.72
C PRO A 16 16.93 4.88 4.38
N ASP A 17 17.52 5.08 5.56
CA ASP A 17 18.22 4.03 6.32
C ASP A 17 17.27 2.92 6.84
N ASP A 18 15.98 3.23 7.00
CA ASP A 18 14.95 2.28 7.45
C ASP A 18 14.70 1.17 6.41
N ASN A 19 15.13 1.36 5.15
CA ASN A 19 15.01 0.37 4.09
C ASN A 19 15.65 -0.97 4.46
N SER A 20 16.82 -0.93 5.12
CA SER A 20 17.54 -2.13 5.56
C SER A 20 16.76 -2.95 6.59
N MET A 21 15.91 -2.31 7.39
CA MET A 21 15.04 -2.97 8.34
C MET A 21 13.87 -3.65 7.61
N ILE A 22 13.27 -2.97 6.62
CA ILE A 22 12.17 -3.51 5.84
C ILE A 22 12.62 -4.72 5.01
N GLU A 23 13.79 -4.65 4.38
CA GLU A 23 14.40 -5.77 3.65
C GLU A 23 14.47 -7.06 4.49
N ARG A 24 14.76 -6.96 5.78
CA ARG A 24 14.77 -8.12 6.68
C ARG A 24 13.40 -8.75 6.90
N PHE A 25 12.34 -7.95 6.85
CA PHE A 25 10.98 -8.46 7.01
C PHE A 25 10.40 -9.01 5.70
N LEU A 26 10.92 -8.60 4.55
CA LEU A 26 10.41 -8.98 3.23
C LEU A 26 10.51 -10.49 2.93
N ASP A 27 11.29 -11.24 3.70
CA ASP A 27 11.40 -12.71 3.60
C ASP A 27 10.28 -13.48 4.35
N VAL A 28 9.41 -12.78 5.09
CA VAL A 28 8.31 -13.40 5.83
C VAL A 28 7.29 -13.97 4.82
N LYS A 29 7.07 -15.29 4.86
CA LYS A 29 6.06 -15.97 4.04
C LYS A 29 4.64 -15.52 4.42
N ASN A 30 3.72 -15.57 3.47
CA ASN A 30 2.31 -15.21 3.66
C ASN A 30 2.13 -13.82 4.30
N SER A 31 2.92 -12.84 3.86
CA SER A 31 2.86 -11.48 4.37
C SER A 31 2.38 -10.47 3.33
N ILE A 32 1.69 -9.44 3.80
CA ILE A 32 1.36 -8.22 3.06
C ILE A 32 2.00 -7.06 3.81
N PHE A 33 2.73 -6.23 3.09
CA PHE A 33 3.23 -4.95 3.59
C PHE A 33 2.35 -3.85 3.04
N LEU A 34 1.91 -2.94 3.90
CA LEU A 34 1.16 -1.76 3.47
C LEU A 34 1.63 -0.50 4.20
N GLY A 35 1.43 0.65 3.57
CA GLY A 35 1.69 1.96 4.18
C GLY A 35 2.55 2.84 3.29
N ASP A 36 3.30 3.76 3.90
CA ASP A 36 4.01 4.84 3.22
C ASP A 36 5.45 4.44 2.87
N PHE A 37 5.70 4.29 1.56
CA PHE A 37 6.99 3.96 0.97
C PHE A 37 7.58 5.14 0.18
N THR A 38 7.18 6.38 0.48
CA THR A 38 7.64 7.58 -0.24
C THR A 38 9.16 7.70 -0.27
N LEU A 39 9.84 7.27 0.80
CA LEU A 39 11.30 7.29 0.93
C LEU A 39 11.98 5.94 0.64
N ALA A 40 11.25 4.96 0.08
CA ALA A 40 11.83 3.68 -0.29
C ALA A 40 12.80 3.82 -1.48
N ASN A 41 13.90 3.05 -1.46
CA ASN A 41 14.82 2.97 -2.60
C ASN A 41 14.26 2.06 -3.71
N ASP A 42 14.64 2.36 -4.96
CA ASP A 42 14.23 1.62 -6.17
C ASP A 42 14.55 0.10 -6.09
N ALA A 43 15.60 -0.29 -5.35
CA ALA A 43 15.94 -1.71 -5.11
C ALA A 43 14.87 -2.49 -4.32
N LEU A 44 14.15 -1.81 -3.42
CA LEU A 44 12.98 -2.38 -2.71
C LEU A 44 11.81 -2.58 -3.70
N GLU A 45 11.75 -1.73 -4.74
CA GLU A 45 10.73 -1.73 -5.79
C GLU A 45 10.94 -2.90 -6.77
N GLU A 46 12.19 -3.15 -7.20
CA GLU A 46 12.52 -4.26 -8.13
C GLU A 46 12.47 -5.65 -7.48
N SER A 47 12.77 -5.74 -6.18
CA SER A 47 12.72 -7.01 -5.43
C SER A 47 11.29 -7.57 -5.31
N GLY A 48 10.28 -6.69 -5.32
CA GLY A 48 8.85 -7.04 -5.24
C GLY A 48 8.25 -7.43 -6.59
N SER A 49 8.72 -8.52 -7.20
CA SER A 49 8.14 -8.96 -8.48
C SER A 49 6.69 -9.42 -8.28
N ASN A 50 5.79 -8.59 -8.83
CA ASN A 50 4.32 -8.60 -8.81
C ASN A 50 3.63 -7.92 -7.62
N ASN A 51 4.02 -6.69 -7.32
CA ASN A 51 3.27 -5.80 -6.46
C ASN A 51 1.92 -5.42 -7.10
N ALA A 52 0.87 -5.26 -6.30
CA ALA A 52 -0.23 -4.35 -6.67
C ALA A 52 0.32 -2.93 -6.63
N MET A 53 1.12 -2.61 -7.64
CA MET A 53 1.87 -1.38 -7.70
C MET A 53 0.89 -0.30 -8.15
N ILE A 54 0.33 0.38 -7.16
CA ILE A 54 -0.21 1.71 -7.36
C ILE A 54 1.02 2.60 -7.58
N ASP A 55 1.55 2.62 -8.79
CA ASP A 55 2.66 3.51 -9.18
C ASP A 55 2.14 4.93 -9.49
N THR A 56 1.17 5.36 -8.70
CA THR A 56 0.50 6.64 -8.88
C THR A 56 0.55 7.39 -7.58
N ASN A 57 0.84 8.69 -7.69
CA ASN A 57 0.91 9.59 -6.57
C ASN A 57 -0.34 9.48 -5.68
N THR A 58 -0.15 9.15 -4.42
CA THR A 58 -1.22 8.97 -3.45
C THR A 58 -1.57 10.24 -2.69
N ALA A 59 -0.97 11.39 -3.01
CA ALA A 59 -1.38 12.66 -2.43
C ALA A 59 -2.84 13.06 -2.77
N ILE A 60 -3.49 13.71 -1.81
CA ILE A 60 -4.78 14.41 -2.00
C ILE A 60 -4.64 15.52 -3.04
N ASN A 61 -3.52 16.24 -2.98
CA ASN A 61 -3.13 17.25 -3.95
C ASN A 61 -1.88 16.76 -4.69
N SER A 62 -2.11 16.05 -5.79
CA SER A 62 -1.04 15.43 -6.57
C SER A 62 -0.18 16.42 -7.36
N GLU A 63 -0.58 17.69 -7.43
CA GLU A 63 0.19 18.74 -8.11
C GLU A 63 1.30 19.32 -7.22
N THR A 64 1.12 19.27 -5.90
CA THR A 64 2.03 19.92 -4.94
C THR A 64 2.86 18.94 -4.12
N SER A 65 2.31 17.74 -3.88
CA SER A 65 2.90 16.75 -2.99
C SER A 65 2.95 15.40 -3.69
N PHE A 66 3.91 14.56 -3.31
CA PHE A 66 4.06 13.23 -3.87
C PHE A 66 4.26 12.21 -2.76
N PHE A 67 3.34 11.25 -2.68
CA PHE A 67 3.43 10.13 -1.75
C PHE A 67 3.34 8.79 -2.48
N LYS A 68 4.04 7.78 -1.96
CA LYS A 68 4.02 6.40 -2.45
C LYS A 68 3.42 5.47 -1.39
N ASP A 69 2.12 5.56 -1.14
CA ASP A 69 1.41 4.55 -0.35
C ASP A 69 1.20 3.27 -1.16
N ARG A 70 1.62 2.12 -0.62
CA ARG A 70 1.66 0.85 -1.38
C ARG A 70 1.07 -0.31 -0.60
N ILE A 71 0.67 -1.35 -1.35
CA ILE A 71 0.32 -2.68 -0.84
C ILE A 71 1.19 -3.70 -1.60
N ILE A 72 2.09 -4.36 -0.88
CA ILE A 72 3.12 -5.23 -1.44
C ILE A 72 2.87 -6.67 -0.98
N LEU A 73 2.73 -7.58 -1.96
CA LEU A 73 2.61 -9.01 -1.76
C LEU A 73 3.93 -9.71 -2.14
N ARG A 74 4.48 -10.53 -1.24
CA ARG A 74 5.76 -11.21 -1.49
C ARG A 74 5.60 -12.56 -2.18
N LYS A 75 6.52 -12.91 -3.09
CA LYS A 75 6.47 -14.14 -3.93
C LYS A 75 6.15 -15.45 -3.17
N GLY A 76 6.56 -15.57 -1.90
CA GLY A 76 6.28 -16.75 -1.08
C GLY A 76 4.81 -16.95 -0.69
N SER A 77 3.95 -15.93 -0.82
CA SER A 77 2.53 -15.97 -0.43
C SER A 77 1.57 -16.37 -1.55
N ARG A 78 2.00 -16.29 -2.81
CA ARG A 78 1.17 -16.53 -4.02
C ARG A 78 0.55 -17.92 -4.14
N LYS A 79 1.06 -18.91 -3.40
CA LYS A 79 0.46 -20.25 -3.38
C LYS A 79 -0.89 -20.29 -2.62
N SER A 80 -1.16 -19.26 -1.82
CA SER A 80 -2.29 -19.22 -0.87
C SER A 80 -3.31 -18.13 -1.21
N PHE A 81 -2.86 -16.99 -1.75
CA PHE A 81 -3.72 -15.86 -2.13
C PHE A 81 -3.01 -14.93 -3.13
N ASP A 82 -3.80 -14.19 -3.90
CA ASP A 82 -3.34 -13.17 -4.85
C ASP A 82 -4.10 -11.85 -4.67
N ILE A 83 -3.59 -10.76 -5.26
CA ILE A 83 -4.27 -9.48 -5.27
C ILE A 83 -5.21 -9.37 -6.48
N GLY A 84 -6.48 -9.10 -6.22
CA GLY A 84 -7.48 -8.80 -7.24
C GLY A 84 -7.44 -7.34 -7.68
N THR A 85 -8.59 -6.67 -7.60
CA THR A 85 -8.67 -5.23 -7.87
C THR A 85 -7.95 -4.43 -6.80
N TYR A 86 -7.30 -3.33 -7.18
CA TYR A 86 -6.72 -2.37 -6.25
C TYR A 86 -6.93 -0.95 -6.77
N LYS A 87 -7.16 0.01 -5.87
CA LYS A 87 -7.35 1.43 -6.22
C LYS A 87 -6.93 2.38 -5.10
N ILE A 88 -6.75 3.64 -5.49
CA ILE A 88 -6.69 4.78 -4.57
C ILE A 88 -8.10 5.28 -4.33
N VAL A 89 -8.48 5.48 -3.06
CA VAL A 89 -9.69 6.21 -2.69
C VAL A 89 -9.39 7.70 -2.80
N ARG A 90 -10.12 8.43 -3.64
CA ARG A 90 -9.93 9.89 -3.81
C ARG A 90 -11.17 10.71 -3.47
N GLN A 91 -12.33 10.08 -3.38
CA GLN A 91 -13.61 10.74 -3.15
C GLN A 91 -14.00 10.68 -1.68
N GLY A 92 -14.72 11.70 -1.21
CA GLY A 92 -15.26 11.74 0.16
C GLY A 92 -14.20 11.90 1.26
N LEU A 93 -12.99 12.34 0.92
CA LEU A 93 -11.89 12.51 1.89
C LEU A 93 -11.85 13.89 2.54
N THR A 94 -12.78 14.77 2.17
CA THR A 94 -12.96 16.09 2.77
C THR A 94 -14.22 16.12 3.62
N HIS A 95 -14.18 16.90 4.69
CA HIS A 95 -15.33 17.04 5.58
C HIS A 95 -15.45 18.48 6.07
N LEU A 96 -16.68 19.01 6.13
CA LEU A 96 -16.93 20.41 6.49
C LEU A 96 -16.34 20.79 7.86
N GLY A 97 -16.35 19.86 8.81
CA GLY A 97 -15.76 20.06 10.14
C GLY A 97 -14.23 20.06 10.22
N ILE A 98 -13.53 19.80 9.11
CA ILE A 98 -12.06 19.80 9.07
C ILE A 98 -11.59 21.15 8.52
N PRO A 99 -10.67 21.85 9.19
CA PRO A 99 -10.14 23.13 8.70
C PRO A 99 -9.17 22.93 7.52
N GLN A 100 -9.11 23.92 6.64
CA GLN A 100 -8.16 24.03 5.52
C GLN A 100 -7.65 25.48 5.45
N GLY A 101 -6.61 25.78 6.22
CA GLY A 101 -6.19 27.16 6.45
C GLY A 101 -7.33 27.96 7.10
N TRP A 102 -7.74 29.07 6.46
CA TRP A 102 -8.86 29.91 6.91
C TRP A 102 -10.24 29.46 6.41
N ARG A 103 -10.34 28.27 5.82
CA ARG A 103 -11.59 27.72 5.26
C ARG A 103 -11.99 26.43 5.99
N TRP A 104 -13.26 26.06 5.87
CA TRP A 104 -13.80 24.76 6.26
C TRP A 104 -13.84 23.81 5.05
N GLY A 105 -13.98 22.50 5.30
CA GLY A 105 -14.03 21.49 4.22
C GLY A 105 -12.68 20.90 3.85
N GLY A 106 -11.74 20.86 4.79
CA GLY A 106 -10.40 20.32 4.57
C GLY A 106 -10.35 18.80 4.42
N PRO A 107 -9.24 18.28 3.88
CA PRO A 107 -8.99 16.86 3.77
C PRO A 107 -8.63 16.26 5.14
N ALA A 108 -9.02 15.01 5.37
CA ALA A 108 -8.65 14.29 6.60
C ALA A 108 -7.15 13.94 6.68
N SER A 109 -6.47 13.88 5.54
CA SER A 109 -5.04 13.61 5.41
C SER A 109 -4.49 14.20 4.11
N GLU A 110 -3.18 14.42 4.03
CA GLU A 110 -2.51 14.73 2.77
C GLU A 110 -2.35 13.49 1.86
N HIS A 111 -2.55 12.29 2.43
CA HIS A 111 -2.52 11.01 1.73
C HIS A 111 -3.93 10.51 1.39
N CYS A 112 -4.05 9.85 0.24
CA CYS A 112 -5.21 9.10 -0.18
C CYS A 112 -5.08 7.64 0.29
N PRO A 113 -6.10 7.06 0.92
CA PRO A 113 -6.09 5.64 1.25
C PRO A 113 -5.95 4.75 0.01
N VAL A 114 -5.18 3.68 0.13
CA VAL A 114 -5.08 2.61 -0.86
C VAL A 114 -5.81 1.37 -0.37
N TRP A 115 -6.41 0.62 -1.29
CA TRP A 115 -7.07 -0.64 -0.96
C TRP A 115 -6.86 -1.67 -2.07
N CYS A 116 -6.97 -2.95 -1.71
CA CYS A 116 -6.98 -4.05 -2.65
C CYS A 116 -7.88 -5.20 -2.19
N GLU A 117 -8.26 -6.05 -3.14
CA GLU A 117 -8.94 -7.32 -2.89
C GLU A 117 -7.92 -8.42 -2.67
N ILE A 118 -8.20 -9.33 -1.74
CA ILE A 118 -7.41 -10.55 -1.53
C ILE A 118 -8.24 -11.74 -2.01
N ILE A 119 -7.74 -12.44 -3.02
CA ILE A 119 -8.38 -13.60 -3.66
C ILE A 119 -7.68 -14.86 -3.19
N THR A 120 -8.44 -15.86 -2.73
CA THR A 120 -7.92 -17.06 -2.06
C THR A 120 -8.22 -18.35 -2.83
N ASP A 121 -8.67 -18.22 -4.08
CA ASP A 121 -9.12 -19.33 -4.92
C ASP A 121 -8.16 -19.53 -6.11
N ASN A 122 -7.53 -20.71 -6.15
CA ASN A 122 -6.83 -21.21 -7.33
C ASN A 122 -7.84 -21.75 -8.36
N SER A 123 -8.81 -20.95 -8.80
CA SER A 123 -9.48 -21.28 -10.05
C SER A 123 -8.51 -20.94 -11.17
N THR A 124 -7.56 -21.84 -11.42
CA THR A 124 -7.00 -22.03 -12.75
C THR A 124 -8.21 -22.23 -13.65
N THR A 125 -8.64 -21.19 -14.34
CA THR A 125 -9.46 -21.36 -15.54
C THR A 125 -8.61 -22.21 -16.48
N GLU A 126 -9.01 -23.48 -16.62
CA GLU A 126 -8.59 -24.36 -17.70
C GLU A 126 -8.89 -23.71 -19.07
#